data_AF-A0A8X6TV39-F1
#
_entry.id   AF-A0A8X6TV39-F1
#
_cell.length_a   1.000
_cell.length_b   1.000
_cell.length_c   1.000
_cell.angle_alpha   90.00
_cell.angle_beta   90.00
_cell.angle_gamma   90.00
#
_symmetry.space_group_name_H-M   'P 1'
#
loop_
_entity.id
_entity.type
_entity.pdbx_description
1 polymer ?
#
loop_
_entity_poly.entity_id
_entity_poly.type
_entity_poly.pdbx_seq_one_letter_code
_entity_poly.pdbx_strand_id
1 'polypeptide(L)'
;MSKRIFGLSVHKGISKVLCEICDKKATTKCETCRVTYYCCQDHKLIDAISFHKKVCQKLADIRCERPLPFTETDRINQAATIRQNKKEILKLAEAVARRWMVEGNPTNAYPAAMIAWNMAKDLRSEDSCEVIYPTCLVSEVFLYLGEFSAAQQFMVQASWLSQKYDVLPAAILSWLYRLRGIVLMAFENWKHAREAFAEYVYAIANEYGIEGIQLGIPYGYLGLSLLKFDNIDGAMASFHKMADKWLNFMLTQYEDKTMRRATETEMAADEKVQELEFQCMEANIVFQKVYDVVRKLGMNERTDLINFKILCFQVLSEIRNNNHKDAVVYKEEALATATRTKQNKCVPTKRIPLLIEVLGDDFLQRWERKHNRPRTIATKYLEMIKAINV
;
A
#
# COMPACT_ATOMS: atom_id res chain seq x y z
N MET A 1 -36.25 1.15 2.65
CA MET A 1 -36.78 1.36 4.02
C MET A 1 -36.03 0.44 4.98
N SER A 2 -35.34 0.98 5.99
CA SER A 2 -34.48 0.21 6.91
C SER A 2 -35.30 -0.53 7.97
N LYS A 3 -35.12 -1.86 8.10
CA LYS A 3 -35.84 -2.69 9.08
C LYS A 3 -35.22 -2.52 10.48
N ARG A 4 -35.94 -1.87 11.39
CA ARG A 4 -35.54 -1.72 12.81
C ARG A 4 -35.48 -3.07 13.51
N ILE A 5 -34.53 -3.23 14.44
CA ILE A 5 -34.43 -4.42 15.28
C ILE A 5 -35.54 -4.38 16.33
N PHE A 6 -36.41 -5.40 16.34
CA PHE A 6 -37.35 -5.61 17.44
C PHE A 6 -36.67 -6.52 18.47
N GLY A 7 -36.75 -6.17 19.76
CA GLY A 7 -36.07 -6.91 20.84
C GLY A 7 -36.39 -8.41 20.92
N LEU A 8 -37.52 -8.84 20.33
CA LEU A 8 -37.96 -10.23 20.24
C LEU A 8 -37.42 -10.99 19.00
N SER A 9 -36.73 -10.31 18.08
CA SER A 9 -36.18 -10.89 16.84
C SER A 9 -34.67 -11.11 16.90
N VAL A 10 -34.13 -11.11 18.12
CA VAL A 10 -32.75 -11.49 18.44
C VAL A 10 -32.77 -12.93 18.96
N HIS A 11 -31.84 -13.78 18.54
CA HIS A 11 -31.76 -15.18 19.00
C HIS A 11 -31.74 -15.26 20.54
N LYS A 12 -32.43 -16.24 21.12
CA LYS A 12 -32.52 -16.44 22.58
C LYS A 12 -31.10 -16.55 23.16
N GLY A 13 -30.75 -15.67 24.09
CA GLY A 13 -29.44 -15.66 24.78
C GLY A 13 -28.51 -14.49 24.41
N ILE A 14 -28.77 -13.75 23.32
CA ILE A 14 -27.95 -12.59 22.94
C ILE A 14 -28.59 -11.32 23.53
N SER A 15 -28.11 -10.87 24.70
CA SER A 15 -28.68 -9.72 25.40
C SER A 15 -28.28 -8.36 24.82
N LYS A 16 -27.24 -8.30 23.99
CA LYS A 16 -26.76 -7.07 23.35
C LYS A 16 -26.28 -7.35 21.92
N VAL A 17 -27.01 -6.84 20.95
CA VAL A 17 -26.58 -6.83 19.55
C VAL A 17 -25.75 -5.57 19.31
N LEU A 18 -24.52 -5.75 18.84
CA LEU A 18 -23.56 -4.67 18.62
C LEU A 18 -23.43 -4.35 17.12
N CYS A 19 -23.03 -3.12 16.82
CA CYS A 19 -22.75 -2.65 15.48
C CYS A 19 -21.48 -3.32 14.95
N GLU A 20 -21.53 -3.87 13.73
CA GLU A 20 -20.38 -4.53 13.06
C GLU A 20 -19.14 -3.63 12.95
N ILE A 21 -19.37 -2.32 12.88
CA ILE A 21 -18.35 -1.32 12.63
C ILE A 21 -17.74 -0.79 13.95
N CYS A 22 -18.58 -0.34 14.89
CA CYS A 22 -18.14 0.45 16.05
C CYS A 22 -18.45 -0.17 17.42
N ASP A 23 -18.97 -1.39 17.45
CA ASP A 23 -19.37 -2.11 18.66
C ASP A 23 -20.39 -1.39 19.58
N LYS A 24 -20.99 -0.28 19.14
CA LYS A 24 -22.12 0.37 19.84
C LYS A 24 -23.41 -0.43 19.67
N LYS A 25 -24.39 -0.23 20.55
CA LYS A 25 -25.69 -0.90 20.48
C LYS A 25 -26.35 -0.72 19.10
N ALA A 26 -26.70 -1.82 18.45
CA ALA A 26 -27.30 -1.80 17.13
C ALA A 26 -28.81 -1.45 17.18
N THR A 27 -29.28 -0.77 16.14
CA THR A 27 -30.69 -0.37 15.96
C THR A 27 -31.29 -0.88 14.64
N THR A 28 -30.44 -1.20 13.66
CA THR A 28 -30.82 -1.65 12.32
C THR A 28 -30.05 -2.91 11.93
N LYS A 29 -30.55 -3.65 10.94
CA LYS A 29 -29.89 -4.86 10.42
C LYS A 29 -29.87 -4.91 8.89
N CYS A 30 -29.01 -5.77 8.36
CA CYS A 30 -29.01 -6.11 6.93
C CYS A 30 -30.32 -6.83 6.56
N GLU A 31 -30.89 -6.47 5.41
CA GLU A 31 -32.15 -7.06 4.92
C GLU A 31 -31.95 -8.43 4.29
N THR A 32 -30.76 -8.65 3.70
CA THR A 32 -30.41 -9.87 2.98
C THR A 32 -29.93 -10.97 3.93
N CYS A 33 -28.80 -10.78 4.61
CA CYS A 33 -28.26 -11.82 5.49
C CYS A 33 -28.95 -11.90 6.85
N ARG A 34 -29.55 -10.80 7.33
CA ARG A 34 -30.21 -10.66 8.64
C ARG A 34 -29.34 -10.97 9.88
N VAL A 35 -28.06 -11.27 9.70
CA VAL A 35 -27.08 -11.61 10.76
C VAL A 35 -26.08 -10.48 11.07
N THR A 36 -26.11 -9.39 10.30
CA THR A 36 -25.24 -8.23 10.49
C THR A 36 -26.05 -7.02 10.91
N TYR A 37 -25.55 -6.29 11.90
CA TYR A 37 -26.27 -5.28 12.65
C TYR A 37 -25.50 -3.96 12.72
N TYR A 38 -26.21 -2.85 12.74
CA TYR A 38 -25.63 -1.49 12.70
C TYR A 38 -26.33 -0.55 13.68
N CYS A 39 -25.59 0.39 14.26
CA CYS A 39 -26.13 1.41 15.17
C CYS A 39 -26.89 2.54 14.46
N CYS A 40 -26.57 2.82 13.20
CA CYS A 40 -27.20 3.87 12.39
C CYS A 40 -27.24 3.49 10.91
N GLN A 41 -28.00 4.27 10.12
CA GLN A 41 -28.13 4.06 8.68
C GLN A 41 -26.81 4.34 7.95
N ASP A 42 -26.01 5.30 8.41
CA ASP A 42 -24.74 5.66 7.78
C ASP A 42 -23.74 4.51 7.83
N HIS A 43 -23.61 3.86 8.99
CA HIS A 43 -22.78 2.66 9.15
C HIS A 43 -23.24 1.53 8.22
N LYS A 44 -24.55 1.32 8.08
CA LYS A 44 -25.10 0.34 7.13
C LYS A 44 -24.73 0.70 5.68
N LEU A 45 -24.77 1.97 5.30
CA LEU A 45 -24.44 2.43 3.96
C LEU A 45 -22.95 2.30 3.65
N ILE A 46 -22.09 2.73 4.59
CA ILE A 46 -20.63 2.64 4.45
C ILE A 46 -20.21 1.18 4.29
N ASP A 47 -20.70 0.26 5.13
CA ASP A 47 -20.37 -1.16 4.98
C ASP A 47 -20.94 -1.73 3.68
N ALA A 48 -22.17 -1.36 3.29
CA ALA A 48 -22.78 -1.83 2.05
C ALA A 48 -22.03 -1.40 0.78
N ILE A 49 -21.48 -0.19 0.74
CA ILE A 49 -20.66 0.31 -0.37
C ILE A 49 -19.29 -0.35 -0.36
N SER A 50 -18.70 -0.49 0.83
CA SER A 50 -17.30 -0.85 0.98
C SER A 50 -17.07 -2.35 0.82
N PHE A 51 -17.82 -3.18 1.54
CA PHE A 51 -17.49 -4.60 1.71
C PHE A 51 -18.69 -5.54 1.82
N HIS A 52 -19.72 -5.17 2.58
CA HIS A 52 -20.82 -6.07 2.97
C HIS A 52 -21.43 -6.84 1.80
N LYS A 53 -21.69 -6.18 0.67
CA LYS A 53 -22.30 -6.81 -0.51
C LYS A 53 -21.49 -8.00 -1.03
N LYS A 54 -20.16 -7.98 -0.88
CA LYS A 54 -19.25 -9.04 -1.34
C LYS A 54 -19.25 -10.27 -0.44
N VAL A 55 -19.58 -10.10 0.85
CA VAL A 55 -19.49 -11.17 1.86
C VAL A 55 -20.82 -11.53 2.51
N CYS A 56 -21.90 -10.82 2.18
CA CYS A 56 -23.20 -10.92 2.81
C CYS A 56 -23.70 -12.37 2.96
N GLN A 57 -23.57 -13.18 1.91
CA GLN A 57 -23.97 -14.59 1.92
C GLN A 57 -23.03 -15.44 2.79
N LYS A 58 -21.72 -15.32 2.62
CA LYS A 58 -20.73 -16.05 3.43
C LYS A 58 -20.84 -15.73 4.93
N LEU A 59 -21.15 -14.49 5.28
CA LEU A 59 -21.42 -14.09 6.67
C LEU A 59 -22.65 -14.78 7.23
N ALA A 60 -23.71 -14.97 6.43
CA ALA A 60 -24.87 -15.76 6.83
C ALA A 60 -24.46 -17.22 7.10
N ASP A 61 -23.65 -17.82 6.24
CA ASP A 61 -23.20 -19.21 6.39
C ASP A 61 -22.36 -19.45 7.66
N ILE A 62 -21.62 -18.44 8.11
CA ILE A 62 -20.79 -18.49 9.32
C ILE A 62 -21.62 -18.25 10.58
N ARG A 63 -22.59 -17.33 10.53
CA ARG A 63 -23.28 -16.81 11.74
C ARG A 63 -24.65 -17.43 11.99
N CYS A 64 -25.29 -18.02 10.98
CA CYS A 64 -26.58 -18.69 11.16
C CYS A 64 -26.43 -19.97 11.98
N GLU A 65 -27.33 -20.15 12.95
CA GLU A 65 -27.52 -21.42 13.65
C GLU A 65 -27.86 -22.51 12.62
N ARG A 66 -26.98 -23.50 12.48
CA ARG A 66 -27.22 -24.67 11.64
C ARG A 66 -27.90 -25.77 12.46
N PRO A 67 -28.68 -26.67 11.82
CA PRO A 67 -29.19 -27.87 12.47
C PRO A 67 -28.05 -28.61 13.19
N LEU A 68 -28.34 -29.21 14.35
CA LEU A 68 -27.35 -29.97 15.09
C LEU A 68 -26.80 -31.08 14.19
N PRO A 69 -25.47 -31.14 13.97
CA PRO A 69 -24.86 -32.17 13.14
C PRO A 69 -25.16 -33.55 13.74
N PHE A 70 -25.62 -34.48 12.89
CA PHE A 70 -26.06 -35.81 13.30
C PHE A 70 -24.87 -36.77 13.54
N THR A 71 -23.71 -36.50 12.92
CA THR A 71 -22.51 -37.34 13.03
C THR A 71 -21.25 -36.55 13.41
N GLU A 72 -20.23 -37.24 13.92
CA GLU A 72 -18.89 -36.68 14.18
C GLU A 72 -18.25 -36.12 12.90
N THR A 73 -18.41 -36.83 11.78
CA THR A 73 -17.94 -36.40 10.46
C THR A 73 -18.61 -35.10 10.01
N ASP A 74 -19.91 -34.94 10.26
CA ASP A 74 -20.62 -33.70 9.93
C ASP A 74 -20.12 -32.53 10.79
N ARG A 75 -19.82 -32.77 12.08
CA ARG A 75 -19.22 -31.76 12.97
C ARG A 75 -17.89 -31.26 12.42
N ILE A 76 -17.00 -32.17 12.05
CA ILE A 76 -15.66 -31.85 11.55
C ILE A 76 -15.77 -31.09 10.22
N ASN A 77 -16.57 -31.59 9.28
CA ASN A 77 -16.76 -30.96 7.97
C ASN A 77 -17.38 -29.57 8.08
N GLN A 78 -18.36 -29.39 8.96
CA GLN A 78 -18.98 -28.10 9.23
C GLN A 78 -17.96 -27.11 9.84
N ALA A 79 -17.19 -27.55 10.84
CA ALA A 79 -16.15 -26.72 11.46
C ALA A 79 -15.08 -26.30 10.44
N ALA A 80 -14.65 -27.24 9.59
CA ALA A 80 -13.68 -26.98 8.51
C ALA A 80 -14.24 -25.97 7.50
N THR A 81 -15.51 -26.10 7.10
CA THR A 81 -16.17 -25.18 6.16
C THR A 81 -16.28 -23.76 6.74
N ILE A 82 -16.67 -23.65 8.00
CA ILE A 82 -16.75 -22.35 8.69
C ILE A 82 -15.36 -21.73 8.79
N ARG A 83 -14.34 -22.51 9.16
CA ARG A 83 -12.95 -22.06 9.24
C ARG A 83 -12.44 -21.57 7.88
N GLN A 84 -12.72 -22.30 6.81
CA GLN A 84 -12.34 -21.92 5.46
C GLN A 84 -13.03 -20.64 5.00
N ASN A 85 -14.34 -20.52 5.23
CA ASN A 85 -15.08 -19.29 4.91
C ASN A 85 -14.54 -18.08 5.69
N LYS A 86 -14.16 -18.24 6.97
CA LYS A 86 -13.53 -17.16 7.75
C LYS A 86 -12.18 -16.75 7.14
N LYS A 87 -11.34 -17.70 6.73
CA LYS A 87 -10.06 -17.41 6.08
C LYS A 87 -10.23 -16.67 4.75
N GLU A 88 -11.22 -17.05 3.95
CA GLU A 88 -11.52 -16.37 2.69
C GLU A 88 -12.03 -14.93 2.90
N ILE A 89 -12.93 -14.74 3.86
CA ILE A 89 -13.40 -13.39 4.23
C ILE A 89 -12.24 -12.54 4.74
N LEU A 90 -11.36 -13.10 5.57
CA LEU A 90 -10.18 -12.42 6.10
C LEU A 90 -9.31 -11.87 4.95
N LYS A 91 -8.88 -12.74 4.02
CA LYS A 91 -8.04 -12.33 2.88
C LYS A 91 -8.72 -11.26 2.01
N LEU A 92 -10.01 -11.44 1.72
CA LEU A 92 -10.77 -10.47 0.92
C LEU A 92 -10.91 -9.12 1.64
N ALA A 93 -11.15 -9.15 2.96
CA ALA A 93 -11.30 -7.96 3.78
C ALA A 93 -10.00 -7.17 3.85
N GLU A 94 -8.86 -7.84 4.05
CA GLU A 94 -7.53 -7.22 4.01
C GLU A 94 -7.22 -6.56 2.67
N ALA A 95 -7.51 -7.23 1.55
CA ALA A 95 -7.30 -6.70 0.21
C ALA A 95 -8.19 -5.48 -0.08
N VAL A 96 -9.47 -5.53 0.30
CA VAL A 96 -10.41 -4.42 0.11
C VAL A 96 -10.05 -3.22 0.99
N ALA A 97 -9.70 -3.46 2.26
CA ALA A 97 -9.28 -2.39 3.17
C ALA A 97 -8.01 -1.69 2.66
N ARG A 98 -6.98 -2.45 2.26
CA ARG A 98 -5.76 -1.88 1.67
C ARG A 98 -6.06 -1.04 0.43
N ARG A 99 -6.89 -1.55 -0.48
CA ARG A 99 -7.28 -0.81 -1.68
C ARG A 99 -7.88 0.55 -1.34
N TRP A 100 -8.87 0.58 -0.44
CA TRP A 100 -9.49 1.84 -0.04
C TRP A 100 -8.53 2.80 0.67
N MET A 101 -7.61 2.28 1.48
CA MET A 101 -6.57 3.10 2.14
C MET A 101 -5.67 3.80 1.13
N VAL A 102 -5.25 3.05 0.13
CA VAL A 102 -4.35 3.52 -0.90
C VAL A 102 -5.06 4.48 -1.87
N GLU A 103 -6.36 4.30 -2.11
CA GLU A 103 -7.23 5.25 -2.82
C GLU A 103 -7.54 6.53 -1.98
N GLY A 104 -7.06 6.61 -0.73
CA GLY A 104 -7.25 7.79 0.13
C GLY A 104 -8.64 7.87 0.78
N ASN A 105 -9.39 6.76 0.84
CA ASN A 105 -10.73 6.69 1.39
C ASN A 105 -10.79 5.85 2.68
N PRO A 106 -10.23 6.33 3.81
CA PRO A 106 -10.15 5.55 5.05
C PRO A 106 -11.52 5.20 5.64
N THR A 107 -12.54 6.05 5.41
CA THR A 107 -13.93 5.79 5.83
C THR A 107 -14.49 4.50 5.22
N ASN A 108 -14.14 4.21 3.96
CA ASN A 108 -14.57 2.99 3.28
C ASN A 108 -13.66 1.80 3.60
N ALA A 109 -12.40 2.05 3.96
CA ALA A 109 -11.49 1.00 4.42
C ALA A 109 -11.91 0.41 5.78
N TYR A 110 -12.49 1.25 6.64
CA TYR A 110 -12.77 0.91 8.04
C TYR A 110 -13.63 -0.34 8.27
N PRO A 111 -14.81 -0.51 7.62
CA PRO A 111 -15.61 -1.73 7.81
C PRO A 111 -14.84 -3.00 7.42
N ALA A 112 -14.11 -2.95 6.31
CA ALA A 112 -13.32 -4.09 5.83
C ALA A 112 -12.19 -4.44 6.82
N ALA A 113 -11.47 -3.43 7.33
CA ALA A 113 -10.41 -3.65 8.31
C ALA A 113 -10.95 -4.24 9.63
N MET A 114 -12.10 -3.76 10.12
CA MET A 114 -12.75 -4.29 11.33
C MET A 114 -13.20 -5.74 11.15
N ILE A 115 -13.78 -6.08 10.00
CA ILE A 115 -14.18 -7.46 9.69
C ILE A 115 -12.93 -8.36 9.61
N ALA A 116 -11.86 -7.92 8.95
CA ALA A 116 -10.59 -8.67 8.91
C ALA A 116 -10.09 -8.96 10.33
N TRP A 117 -10.02 -7.94 11.19
CA TRP A 117 -9.59 -8.09 12.57
C TRP A 117 -10.48 -9.06 13.37
N ASN A 118 -11.79 -8.95 13.25
CA ASN A 118 -12.73 -9.87 13.92
C ASN A 118 -12.57 -11.32 13.44
N MET A 119 -12.44 -11.54 12.12
CA MET A 119 -12.22 -12.89 11.56
C MET A 119 -10.90 -13.49 12.04
N ALA A 120 -9.82 -12.69 12.08
CA ALA A 120 -8.53 -13.15 12.58
C ALA A 120 -8.57 -13.46 14.08
N LYS A 121 -9.30 -12.67 14.86
CA LYS A 121 -9.49 -12.90 16.31
C LYS A 121 -10.26 -14.20 16.58
N ASP A 122 -11.26 -14.49 15.76
CA ASP A 122 -12.04 -15.73 15.79
C ASP A 122 -11.23 -16.96 15.36
N LEU A 123 -10.29 -16.79 14.43
CA LEU A 123 -9.41 -17.85 13.93
C LEU A 123 -8.20 -18.11 14.85
N ARG A 124 -8.03 -17.33 15.92
CA ARG A 124 -6.87 -17.33 16.84
C ARG A 124 -6.74 -18.58 17.72
N SER A 125 -7.28 -19.73 17.30
CA SER A 125 -7.30 -20.96 18.10
C SER A 125 -5.99 -21.76 18.10
N GLU A 126 -4.97 -21.37 17.33
CA GLU A 126 -3.71 -22.13 17.18
C GLU A 126 -2.57 -21.15 16.87
N ASP A 127 -1.78 -20.71 17.87
CA ASP A 127 -0.43 -20.05 17.79
C ASP A 127 -0.08 -19.21 16.54
N SER A 128 -1.06 -18.60 15.91
CA SER A 128 -0.90 -17.95 14.61
C SER A 128 -0.75 -16.46 14.81
N CYS A 129 0.37 -15.92 14.33
CA CYS A 129 0.65 -14.50 14.30
C CYS A 129 -0.18 -13.74 13.24
N GLU A 130 -1.05 -14.41 12.49
CA GLU A 130 -1.91 -13.82 11.45
C GLU A 130 -2.81 -12.68 11.96
N VAL A 131 -3.15 -12.64 13.25
CA VAL A 131 -3.95 -11.56 13.84
C VAL A 131 -3.20 -10.23 13.93
N ILE A 132 -1.87 -10.24 13.89
CA ILE A 132 -1.05 -9.04 14.03
C ILE A 132 -1.30 -8.09 12.84
N TYR A 133 -1.31 -8.62 11.62
CA TYR A 133 -1.45 -7.81 10.41
C TYR A 133 -2.81 -7.07 10.34
N PRO A 134 -3.98 -7.72 10.51
CA PRO A 134 -5.27 -7.04 10.61
C PRO A 134 -5.33 -6.01 11.75
N THR A 135 -4.66 -6.28 12.87
CA THR A 135 -4.56 -5.30 13.98
C THR A 135 -3.78 -4.05 13.54
N CYS A 136 -2.68 -4.24 12.79
CA CYS A 136 -1.94 -3.13 12.20
C CYS A 136 -2.78 -2.35 11.19
N LEU A 137 -3.52 -3.05 10.32
CA LEU A 137 -4.37 -2.42 9.31
C LEU A 137 -5.47 -1.56 9.94
N VAL A 138 -6.12 -2.03 11.01
CA VAL A 138 -7.10 -1.24 11.75
C VAL A 138 -6.48 0.01 12.38
N SER A 139 -5.29 -0.13 12.98
CA SER A 139 -4.54 1.01 13.54
C SER A 139 -4.23 2.07 12.47
N GLU A 140 -3.78 1.62 11.29
CA GLU A 140 -3.50 2.51 10.17
C GLU A 140 -4.78 3.20 9.71
N VAL A 141 -5.90 2.50 9.54
CA VAL A 141 -7.19 3.13 9.19
C VAL A 141 -7.57 4.22 10.19
N PHE A 142 -7.49 3.96 11.51
CA PHE A 142 -7.78 4.97 12.52
C PHE A 142 -6.86 6.19 12.45
N LEU A 143 -5.57 5.96 12.13
CA LEU A 143 -4.62 7.05 11.94
C LEU A 143 -5.06 7.99 10.80
N TYR A 144 -5.49 7.42 9.67
CA TYR A 144 -5.96 8.20 8.52
C TYR A 144 -7.36 8.82 8.72
N LEU A 145 -8.18 8.28 9.62
CA LEU A 145 -9.41 8.91 10.09
C LEU A 145 -9.18 10.08 11.05
N GLY A 146 -7.95 10.27 11.55
CA GLY A 146 -7.63 11.27 12.57
C GLY A 146 -7.94 10.84 14.00
N GLU A 147 -8.31 9.58 14.20
CA GLU A 147 -8.63 9.00 15.51
C GLU A 147 -7.36 8.50 16.20
N PHE A 148 -6.47 9.43 16.56
CA PHE A 148 -5.12 9.12 17.03
C PHE A 148 -5.08 8.22 18.27
N SER A 149 -6.00 8.41 19.22
CA SER A 149 -6.07 7.59 20.44
C SER A 149 -6.39 6.12 20.11
N ALA A 150 -7.34 5.89 19.20
CA ALA A 150 -7.67 4.54 18.75
C ALA A 150 -6.50 3.92 17.98
N ALA A 151 -5.88 4.68 17.07
CA ALA A 151 -4.70 4.23 16.33
C ALA A 151 -3.58 3.75 17.29
N GLN A 152 -3.28 4.54 18.33
CA GLN A 152 -2.28 4.19 19.32
C GLN A 152 -2.64 2.93 20.11
N GLN A 153 -3.90 2.78 20.52
CA GLN A 153 -4.37 1.58 21.24
C GLN A 153 -4.15 0.32 20.40
N PHE A 154 -4.53 0.34 19.11
CA PHE A 154 -4.31 -0.81 18.22
C PHE A 154 -2.83 -1.05 17.92
N MET A 155 -1.99 -0.01 17.84
CA MET A 155 -0.53 -0.17 17.71
C MET A 155 0.08 -0.88 18.93
N VAL A 156 -0.33 -0.47 20.15
CA VAL A 156 0.09 -1.13 21.40
C VAL A 156 -0.40 -2.57 21.42
N GLN A 157 -1.65 -2.81 21.01
CA GLN A 157 -2.21 -4.16 20.93
C GLN A 157 -1.42 -5.04 19.96
N ALA A 158 -1.07 -4.54 18.76
CA ALA A 158 -0.24 -5.28 17.80
C ALA A 158 1.14 -5.62 18.38
N SER A 159 1.76 -4.67 19.09
CA SER A 159 3.06 -4.85 19.73
C SER A 159 3.02 -5.86 20.90
N TRP A 160 1.92 -5.87 21.66
CA TRP A 160 1.72 -6.88 22.71
C TRP A 160 1.45 -8.26 22.12
N LEU A 161 0.69 -8.35 21.02
CA LEU A 161 0.47 -9.61 20.31
C LEU A 161 1.79 -10.17 19.76
N SER A 162 2.70 -9.34 19.25
CA SER A 162 3.99 -9.81 18.75
C SER A 162 4.88 -10.40 19.84
N GLN A 163 4.78 -9.93 21.09
CA GLN A 163 5.58 -10.46 22.21
C GLN A 163 5.22 -11.88 22.63
N LYS A 164 4.08 -12.41 22.16
CA LYS A 164 3.65 -13.77 22.47
C LYS A 164 4.35 -14.85 21.64
N TYR A 165 5.10 -14.44 20.62
CA TYR A 165 5.74 -15.33 19.67
C TYR A 165 7.25 -15.15 19.75
N ASP A 166 8.00 -16.26 19.91
CA ASP A 166 9.46 -16.21 20.00
C ASP A 166 10.10 -15.78 18.67
N VAL A 167 9.49 -16.21 17.55
CA VAL A 167 9.96 -15.89 16.20
C VAL A 167 8.77 -15.44 15.35
N LEU A 168 8.90 -14.27 14.75
CA LEU A 168 7.92 -13.73 13.81
C LEU A 168 8.49 -13.70 12.40
N PRO A 169 7.69 -14.02 11.37
CA PRO A 169 8.06 -13.81 9.98
C PRO A 169 8.47 -12.37 9.71
N ALA A 170 9.52 -12.16 8.89
CA ALA A 170 10.01 -10.81 8.61
C ALA A 170 8.97 -9.96 7.88
N ALA A 171 8.10 -10.57 7.06
CA ALA A 171 6.92 -9.91 6.51
C ALA A 171 6.02 -9.28 7.60
N ILE A 172 5.68 -10.01 8.66
CA ILE A 172 4.81 -9.50 9.76
C ILE A 172 5.54 -8.42 10.57
N LEU A 173 6.83 -8.64 10.86
CA LEU A 173 7.67 -7.64 11.52
C LEU A 173 7.71 -6.34 10.72
N SER A 174 7.81 -6.43 9.39
CA SER A 174 7.83 -5.25 8.52
C SER A 174 6.57 -4.39 8.65
N TRP A 175 5.39 -5.02 8.71
CA TRP A 175 4.12 -4.32 8.94
C TRP A 175 4.04 -3.69 10.32
N LEU A 176 4.51 -4.39 11.36
CA LEU A 176 4.53 -3.88 12.72
C LEU A 176 5.46 -2.66 12.85
N TYR A 177 6.68 -2.74 12.32
CA TYR A 177 7.66 -1.66 12.37
C TYR A 177 7.23 -0.45 11.55
N ARG A 178 6.65 -0.69 10.36
CA ARG A 178 5.99 0.37 9.58
C ARG A 178 4.91 1.07 10.40
N LEU A 179 3.97 0.31 10.98
CA LEU A 179 2.88 0.87 11.77
C LEU A 179 3.41 1.71 12.94
N ARG A 180 4.34 1.15 13.71
CA ARG A 180 4.96 1.83 14.85
C ARG A 180 5.59 3.14 14.37
N GLY A 181 6.35 3.11 13.29
CA GLY A 181 6.98 4.31 12.72
C GLY A 181 5.96 5.40 12.34
N ILE A 182 4.90 5.06 11.60
CA ILE A 182 3.92 6.05 11.14
C ILE A 182 3.07 6.62 12.28
N VAL A 183 2.69 5.80 13.27
CA VAL A 183 1.93 6.25 14.44
C VAL A 183 2.82 7.14 15.30
N LEU A 184 4.04 6.70 15.64
CA LEU A 184 4.98 7.49 16.43
C LEU A 184 5.34 8.83 15.74
N MET A 185 5.45 8.82 14.42
CA MET A 185 5.63 10.03 13.62
C MET A 185 4.45 11.00 13.79
N ALA A 186 3.21 10.50 13.77
CA ALA A 186 2.02 11.34 13.97
C ALA A 186 1.92 11.92 15.39
N PHE A 187 2.45 11.22 16.39
CA PHE A 187 2.59 11.71 17.77
C PHE A 187 3.88 12.52 18.01
N GLU A 188 4.61 12.89 16.95
CA GLU A 188 5.87 13.65 17.01
C GLU A 188 6.98 12.98 17.85
N ASN A 189 6.88 11.67 18.10
CA ASN A 189 7.92 10.89 18.75
C ASN A 189 8.96 10.42 17.73
N TRP A 190 9.70 11.39 17.17
CA TRP A 190 10.62 11.19 16.06
C TRP A 190 11.77 10.22 16.38
N LYS A 191 12.20 10.14 17.64
CA LYS A 191 13.30 9.26 18.06
C LYS A 191 12.93 7.80 17.85
N HIS A 192 11.80 7.38 18.42
CA HIS A 192 11.34 6.00 18.30
C HIS A 192 10.78 5.72 16.89
N ALA A 193 10.23 6.73 16.22
CA ALA A 193 9.80 6.59 14.82
C ALA A 193 10.98 6.24 13.90
N ARG A 194 12.12 6.91 14.06
CA ARG A 194 13.35 6.63 13.30
C ARG A 194 13.86 5.20 13.55
N GLU A 195 13.87 4.77 14.81
CA GLU A 195 14.27 3.40 15.18
C GLU A 195 13.34 2.37 14.52
N ALA A 196 12.02 2.59 14.60
CA ALA A 196 11.04 1.73 13.95
C ALA A 196 11.20 1.69 12.41
N PHE A 197 11.49 2.83 11.77
CA PHE A 197 11.75 2.83 10.32
C PHE A 197 13.07 2.14 9.94
N ALA A 198 14.10 2.21 10.78
CA ALA A 198 15.33 1.45 10.57
C ALA A 198 15.08 -0.07 10.71
N GLU A 199 14.32 -0.50 11.72
CA GLU A 199 13.87 -1.88 11.88
C GLU A 199 13.02 -2.33 10.69
N TYR A 200 12.19 -1.45 10.15
CA TYR A 200 11.39 -1.71 8.95
C TYR A 200 12.27 -1.97 7.72
N VAL A 201 13.30 -1.14 7.48
CA VAL A 201 14.28 -1.37 6.41
C VAL A 201 14.96 -2.73 6.57
N TYR A 202 15.39 -3.05 7.79
CA TYR A 202 16.06 -4.32 8.09
C TYR A 202 15.14 -5.53 7.85
N ALA A 203 13.90 -5.49 8.33
CA ALA A 203 12.93 -6.57 8.16
C ALA A 203 12.64 -6.85 6.67
N ILE A 204 12.45 -5.80 5.86
CA ILE A 204 12.24 -5.94 4.42
C ILE A 204 13.51 -6.47 3.73
N ALA A 205 14.69 -6.00 4.10
CA ALA A 205 15.95 -6.49 3.52
C ALA A 205 16.18 -7.97 3.85
N ASN A 206 15.78 -8.42 5.03
CA ASN A 206 15.88 -9.82 5.44
C ASN A 206 14.92 -10.73 4.66
N GLU A 207 13.70 -10.25 4.37
CA GLU A 207 12.69 -11.01 3.63
C GLU A 207 12.97 -11.06 2.11
N TYR A 208 13.30 -9.91 1.50
CA TYR A 208 13.35 -9.76 0.03
C TYR A 208 14.75 -9.50 -0.53
N GLY A 209 15.76 -9.39 0.34
CA GLY A 209 17.12 -9.01 -0.04
C GLY A 209 17.29 -7.52 -0.32
N ILE A 210 18.55 -7.11 -0.52
CA ILE A 210 18.92 -5.69 -0.72
C ILE A 210 18.54 -5.14 -2.09
N GLU A 211 18.23 -6.01 -3.05
CA GLU A 211 17.90 -5.63 -4.42
C GLU A 211 16.41 -5.35 -4.63
N GLY A 212 15.54 -5.90 -3.77
CA GLY A 212 14.09 -5.81 -3.88
C GLY A 212 13.53 -4.39 -3.95
N ILE A 213 12.44 -4.24 -4.70
CA ILE A 213 11.69 -2.98 -4.84
C ILE A 213 11.01 -2.58 -3.52
N GLN A 214 10.70 -3.58 -2.69
CA GLN A 214 10.02 -3.44 -1.40
C GLN A 214 10.79 -2.52 -0.46
N LEU A 215 12.11 -2.36 -0.63
CA LEU A 215 12.95 -1.45 0.14
C LEU A 215 12.71 0.03 -0.15
N GLY A 216 12.09 0.36 -1.29
CA GLY A 216 11.88 1.76 -1.70
C GLY A 216 11.09 2.55 -0.66
N ILE A 217 9.91 2.06 -0.26
CA ILE A 217 9.02 2.72 0.71
C ILE A 217 9.69 2.90 2.09
N PRO A 218 10.29 1.87 2.72
CA PRO A 218 11.06 2.02 3.96
C PRO A 218 12.11 3.13 3.91
N TYR A 219 12.88 3.24 2.81
CA TYR A 219 13.86 4.31 2.66
C TYR A 219 13.24 5.70 2.63
N GLY A 220 12.06 5.84 2.02
CA GLY A 220 11.30 7.10 2.04
C GLY A 220 10.94 7.53 3.47
N TYR A 221 10.34 6.63 4.25
CA TYR A 221 9.98 6.94 5.64
C TYR A 221 11.20 7.18 6.54
N LEU A 222 12.27 6.39 6.39
CA LEU A 222 13.51 6.61 7.13
C LEU A 222 14.09 8.00 6.81
N GLY A 223 14.13 8.38 5.53
CA GLY A 223 14.60 9.69 5.10
C GLY A 223 13.78 10.84 5.70
N LEU A 224 12.44 10.72 5.70
CA LEU A 224 11.56 11.70 6.33
C LEU A 224 11.83 11.85 7.83
N SER A 225 12.10 10.74 8.53
CA SER A 225 12.45 10.78 9.96
C SER A 225 13.81 11.41 10.24
N LEU A 226 14.80 11.22 9.36
CA LEU A 226 16.16 11.77 9.50
C LEU A 226 16.18 13.29 9.37
N LEU A 227 15.32 13.85 8.51
CA LEU A 227 15.20 15.30 8.37
C LEU A 227 14.80 16.00 9.67
N LYS A 228 14.04 15.33 10.53
CA LYS A 228 13.62 15.90 11.82
C LYS A 228 14.75 16.00 12.84
N PHE A 229 15.88 15.36 12.56
CA PHE A 229 17.11 15.46 13.35
C PHE A 229 18.19 16.29 12.63
N ASP A 230 17.81 17.12 11.66
CA ASP A 230 18.71 17.91 10.82
C ASP A 230 19.78 17.08 10.09
N ASN A 231 19.59 15.77 10.00
CA ASN A 231 20.48 14.88 9.26
C ASN A 231 20.08 14.88 7.77
N ILE A 232 20.38 16.01 7.13
CA ILE A 232 20.06 16.24 5.73
C ILE A 232 20.77 15.22 4.84
N ASP A 233 22.07 14.97 5.05
CA ASP A 233 22.82 14.04 4.21
C ASP A 233 22.25 12.61 4.25
N GLY A 234 21.91 12.11 5.45
CA GLY A 234 21.28 10.81 5.62
C GLY A 234 19.90 10.73 4.97
N ALA A 235 19.10 11.79 5.11
CA ALA A 235 17.80 11.88 4.47
C ALA A 235 17.89 11.86 2.94
N MET A 236 18.78 12.66 2.37
CA MET A 236 19.00 12.74 0.93
C MET A 236 19.51 11.42 0.35
N ALA A 237 20.42 10.73 1.07
CA ALA A 237 20.87 9.39 0.69
C ALA A 237 19.70 8.39 0.67
N SER A 238 18.79 8.48 1.65
CA SER A 238 17.62 7.60 1.75
C SER A 238 16.61 7.88 0.63
N PHE A 239 16.32 9.15 0.33
CA PHE A 239 15.46 9.52 -0.79
C PHE A 239 16.04 9.11 -2.15
N HIS A 240 17.36 9.24 -2.33
CA HIS A 240 18.02 8.73 -3.53
C HIS A 240 17.84 7.21 -3.67
N LYS A 241 18.05 6.44 -2.60
CA LYS A 241 17.83 4.98 -2.62
C LYS A 241 16.39 4.63 -2.96
N MET A 242 15.41 5.32 -2.36
CA MET A 242 13.99 5.13 -2.71
C MET A 242 13.74 5.39 -4.20
N ALA A 243 14.19 6.55 -4.70
CA ALA A 243 14.00 6.96 -6.08
C ALA A 243 14.67 5.98 -7.07
N ASP A 244 15.88 5.52 -6.76
CA ASP A 244 16.61 4.56 -7.61
C ASP A 244 15.90 3.19 -7.66
N LYS A 245 15.38 2.69 -6.54
CA LYS A 245 14.65 1.41 -6.53
C LYS A 245 13.43 1.45 -7.47
N TRP A 246 12.61 2.48 -7.32
CA TRP A 246 11.37 2.59 -8.09
C TRP A 246 11.59 2.99 -9.54
N LEU A 247 12.53 3.91 -9.82
CA LEU A 247 12.84 4.30 -11.19
C LEU A 247 13.43 3.12 -11.99
N ASN A 248 14.36 2.36 -11.41
CA ASN A 248 14.93 1.19 -12.07
C ASN A 248 13.85 0.13 -12.35
N PHE A 249 12.94 -0.08 -11.40
CA PHE A 249 11.82 -0.98 -11.59
C PHE A 249 10.91 -0.54 -12.74
N MET A 250 10.47 0.71 -12.74
CA MET A 250 9.57 1.23 -13.78
C MET A 250 10.21 1.22 -15.17
N LEU A 251 11.50 1.54 -15.28
CA LEU A 251 12.23 1.46 -16.54
C LEU A 251 12.35 0.02 -17.05
N THR A 252 12.58 -0.96 -16.17
CA THR A 252 12.62 -2.38 -16.55
C THR A 252 11.24 -2.87 -17.00
N GLN A 253 10.17 -2.48 -16.30
CA GLN A 253 8.80 -2.78 -16.73
C GLN A 253 8.45 -2.13 -18.08
N TYR A 254 8.95 -0.93 -18.33
CA TYR A 254 8.75 -0.24 -19.60
C TYR A 254 9.49 -0.96 -20.74
N GLU A 255 10.76 -1.36 -20.54
CA GLU A 255 11.49 -2.22 -21.48
C GLU A 255 10.76 -3.53 -21.77
N ASP A 256 10.28 -4.21 -20.73
CA ASP A 256 9.53 -5.46 -20.90
C ASP A 256 8.24 -5.24 -21.69
N LYS A 257 7.54 -4.13 -21.48
CA LYS A 257 6.33 -3.78 -22.24
C LYS A 257 6.62 -3.39 -23.68
N THR A 258 7.70 -2.66 -23.97
CA THR A 258 8.09 -2.34 -25.35
C THR A 258 8.51 -3.60 -26.11
N MET A 259 9.18 -4.53 -25.43
CA MET A 259 9.52 -5.85 -25.98
C MET A 259 8.29 -6.77 -26.14
N ARG A 260 7.34 -6.76 -25.19
CA ARG A 260 6.08 -7.54 -25.26
C ARG A 260 5.01 -6.96 -26.18
N ARG A 261 5.09 -5.67 -26.57
CA ARG A 261 4.29 -5.16 -27.70
C ARG A 261 4.60 -5.88 -29.02
N ALA A 262 5.68 -6.67 -29.09
CA ALA A 262 5.96 -7.57 -30.20
C ALA A 262 5.31 -8.97 -30.09
N THR A 263 4.72 -9.35 -28.95
CA THR A 263 4.03 -10.64 -28.77
C THR A 263 2.98 -10.56 -27.66
N GLU A 264 1.70 -10.57 -28.02
CA GLU A 264 0.58 -10.65 -27.06
C GLU A 264 0.37 -12.07 -26.51
N THR A 265 0.02 -12.13 -25.22
CA THR A 265 -0.66 -13.15 -24.36
C THR A 265 0.01 -13.05 -22.97
N GLU A 266 -0.61 -13.16 -21.79
CA GLU A 266 -1.88 -13.71 -21.33
C GLU A 266 -2.13 -13.28 -19.87
N MET A 267 -3.34 -13.55 -19.37
CA MET A 267 -3.74 -13.44 -17.97
C MET A 267 -3.14 -14.56 -17.10
N ALA A 268 -2.59 -14.22 -15.91
CA ALA A 268 -2.70 -14.94 -14.63
C ALA A 268 -1.55 -14.56 -13.67
N ALA A 269 -1.81 -13.69 -12.69
CA ALA A 269 -1.04 -13.57 -11.44
C ALA A 269 -1.77 -12.65 -10.41
N ASP A 270 -2.97 -13.03 -9.97
CA ASP A 270 -3.89 -12.12 -9.26
C ASP A 270 -3.31 -11.51 -7.96
N GLU A 271 -2.63 -12.29 -7.10
CA GLU A 271 -2.20 -11.81 -5.78
C GLU A 271 -0.87 -11.02 -5.80
N LYS A 272 0.12 -11.46 -6.59
CA LYS A 272 1.41 -10.76 -6.72
C LYS A 272 1.28 -9.44 -7.49
N VAL A 273 0.41 -9.42 -8.51
CA VAL A 273 0.12 -8.19 -9.26
C VAL A 273 -0.60 -7.18 -8.37
N GLN A 274 -1.57 -7.64 -7.58
CA GLN A 274 -2.29 -6.80 -6.64
C GLN A 274 -1.36 -6.22 -5.53
N GLU A 275 -0.48 -7.04 -4.95
CA GLU A 275 0.49 -6.56 -3.97
C GLU A 275 1.44 -5.50 -4.56
N LEU A 276 1.91 -5.73 -5.78
CA LEU A 276 2.75 -4.77 -6.50
C LEU A 276 2.01 -3.46 -6.80
N GLU A 277 0.72 -3.52 -7.14
CA GLU A 277 -0.12 -2.33 -7.33
C GLU A 277 -0.23 -1.51 -6.05
N PHE A 278 -0.48 -2.16 -4.91
CA PHE A 278 -0.52 -1.47 -3.62
C PHE A 278 0.83 -0.80 -3.29
N GLN A 279 1.94 -1.47 -3.54
CA GLN A 279 3.27 -0.89 -3.33
C GLN A 279 3.52 0.31 -4.26
N CYS A 280 3.13 0.23 -5.53
CA CYS A 280 3.26 1.36 -6.47
C CYS A 280 2.48 2.59 -6.00
N MET A 281 1.22 2.39 -5.60
CA MET A 281 0.36 3.50 -5.19
C MET A 281 0.83 4.09 -3.85
N GLU A 282 1.29 3.28 -2.90
CA GLU A 282 1.89 3.81 -1.68
C GLU A 282 3.20 4.55 -1.96
N ALA A 283 4.04 4.01 -2.85
CA ALA A 283 5.26 4.70 -3.26
C ALA A 283 4.96 6.09 -3.84
N ASN A 284 3.89 6.24 -4.63
CA ASN A 284 3.42 7.55 -5.08
C ASN A 284 3.10 8.49 -3.90
N ILE A 285 2.37 8.02 -2.88
CA ILE A 285 2.05 8.83 -1.69
C ILE A 285 3.32 9.27 -0.97
N VAL A 286 4.27 8.36 -0.76
CA VAL A 286 5.53 8.68 -0.07
C VAL A 286 6.39 9.60 -0.94
N PHE A 287 6.43 9.40 -2.26
CA PHE A 287 7.14 10.27 -3.18
C PHE A 287 6.59 11.69 -3.19
N GLN A 288 5.28 11.87 -3.12
CA GLN A 288 4.69 13.21 -3.00
C GLN A 288 5.15 13.90 -1.71
N LYS A 289 5.12 13.19 -0.56
CA LYS A 289 5.64 13.72 0.71
C LYS A 289 7.12 14.09 0.61
N VAL A 290 7.94 13.24 0.00
CA VAL A 290 9.37 13.50 -0.20
C VAL A 290 9.57 14.70 -1.12
N TYR A 291 8.84 14.77 -2.23
CA TYR A 291 8.91 15.85 -3.20
C TYR A 291 8.62 17.21 -2.55
N ASP A 292 7.53 17.30 -1.78
CA ASP A 292 7.14 18.53 -1.08
C ASP A 292 8.21 18.98 -0.09
N VAL A 293 8.81 18.05 0.65
CA VAL A 293 9.85 18.35 1.63
C VAL A 293 11.15 18.76 0.96
N VAL A 294 11.61 18.02 -0.05
CA VAL A 294 12.83 18.32 -0.80
C VAL A 294 12.71 19.66 -1.53
N ARG A 295 11.53 19.99 -2.06
CA ARG A 295 11.25 21.30 -2.66
C ARG A 295 11.35 22.44 -1.64
N LYS A 296 10.85 22.26 -0.41
CA LYS A 296 10.93 23.25 0.67
C LYS A 296 12.36 23.49 1.18
N LEU A 297 13.23 22.47 1.11
CA LEU A 297 14.66 22.60 1.48
C LEU A 297 15.47 23.46 0.50
N GLY A 298 14.86 23.86 -0.63
CA GLY A 298 15.47 24.73 -1.62
C GLY A 298 16.16 23.98 -2.75
N MET A 299 16.56 24.73 -3.77
CA MET A 299 17.06 24.18 -5.03
C MET A 299 18.58 24.10 -5.01
N ASN A 300 19.13 22.89 -5.01
CA ASN A 300 20.55 22.58 -5.18
C ASN A 300 20.69 21.30 -6.02
N GLU A 301 21.91 20.97 -6.45
CA GLU A 301 22.12 19.85 -7.39
C GLU A 301 21.60 18.49 -6.87
N ARG A 302 21.66 18.27 -5.55
CA ARG A 302 21.18 17.03 -4.93
C ARG A 302 19.64 17.00 -4.85
N THR A 303 19.01 18.09 -4.40
CA THR A 303 17.54 18.20 -4.31
C THR A 303 16.90 18.10 -5.68
N ASP A 304 17.46 18.79 -6.68
CA ASP A 304 16.98 18.73 -8.05
C ASP A 304 17.15 17.34 -8.68
N LEU A 305 18.21 16.59 -8.35
CA LEU A 305 18.38 15.20 -8.83
C LEU A 305 17.33 14.26 -8.24
N ILE A 306 17.02 14.38 -6.94
CA ILE A 306 15.97 13.59 -6.29
C ILE A 306 14.63 13.92 -6.95
N ASN A 307 14.28 15.20 -7.03
CA ASN A 307 13.05 15.68 -7.66
C ASN A 307 12.91 15.16 -9.09
N PHE A 308 13.99 15.21 -9.88
CA PHE A 308 13.99 14.67 -11.23
C PHE A 308 13.67 13.16 -11.26
N LYS A 309 14.31 12.35 -10.43
CA LYS A 309 14.04 10.90 -10.38
C LYS A 309 12.60 10.59 -9.93
N ILE A 310 12.08 11.35 -8.98
CA ILE A 310 10.70 11.24 -8.50
C ILE A 310 9.71 11.58 -9.62
N LEU A 311 9.92 12.69 -10.33
CA LEU A 311 9.06 13.11 -11.43
C LEU A 311 9.09 12.10 -12.58
N CYS A 312 10.25 11.53 -12.91
CA CYS A 312 10.36 10.44 -13.89
C CYS A 312 9.55 9.20 -13.48
N PHE A 313 9.58 8.82 -12.20
CA PHE A 313 8.74 7.75 -11.68
C PHE A 313 7.25 8.07 -11.82
N GLN A 314 6.83 9.30 -11.48
CA GLN A 314 5.43 9.74 -11.58
C GLN A 314 4.95 9.73 -13.03
N VAL A 315 5.75 10.21 -13.98
CA VAL A 315 5.43 10.12 -15.42
C VAL A 315 5.18 8.67 -15.83
N LEU A 316 6.11 7.76 -15.50
CA LEU A 316 5.98 6.34 -15.85
C LEU A 316 4.77 5.67 -15.17
N SER A 317 4.45 6.08 -13.94
CA SER A 317 3.28 5.61 -13.19
C SER A 317 1.98 6.06 -13.86
N GLU A 318 1.85 7.35 -14.21
CA GLU A 318 0.64 7.87 -14.86
C GLU A 318 0.45 7.31 -16.27
N ILE A 319 1.53 7.08 -17.01
CA ILE A 319 1.48 6.37 -18.31
C ILE A 319 0.95 4.94 -18.11
N ARG A 320 1.43 4.22 -17.09
CA ARG A 320 0.91 2.88 -16.77
C ARG A 320 -0.58 2.90 -16.45
N ASN A 321 -1.07 3.95 -15.82
CA ASN A 321 -2.48 4.12 -15.43
C ASN A 321 -3.36 4.72 -16.54
N ASN A 322 -2.83 4.91 -17.76
CA ASN A 322 -3.51 5.57 -18.89
C ASN A 322 -3.97 7.01 -18.58
N ASN A 323 -3.31 7.68 -17.63
CA ASN A 323 -3.62 9.06 -17.26
C ASN A 323 -2.67 10.03 -17.97
N HIS A 324 -2.91 10.24 -19.27
CA HIS A 324 -2.02 11.02 -20.11
C HIS A 324 -1.93 12.51 -19.73
N LYS A 325 -2.96 13.06 -19.09
CA LYS A 325 -2.98 14.48 -18.70
C LYS A 325 -1.96 14.77 -17.60
N ASP A 326 -2.00 13.99 -16.53
CA ASP A 326 -1.09 14.19 -15.39
C ASP A 326 0.34 13.78 -15.77
N ALA A 327 0.50 12.78 -16.63
CA ALA A 327 1.80 12.40 -17.19
C ALA A 327 2.49 13.57 -17.92
N VAL A 328 1.72 14.40 -18.65
CA VAL A 328 2.28 15.58 -19.34
C VAL A 328 2.75 16.63 -18.35
N VAL A 329 1.98 16.89 -17.28
CA VAL A 329 2.36 17.86 -16.23
C VAL A 329 3.66 17.45 -15.55
N TYR A 330 3.76 16.19 -15.09
CA TYR A 330 4.99 15.69 -14.47
C TYR A 330 6.17 15.69 -15.43
N LYS A 331 5.94 15.46 -16.73
CA LYS A 331 6.97 15.49 -17.77
C LYS A 331 7.55 16.88 -17.96
N GLU A 332 6.71 17.91 -18.04
CA GLU A 332 7.16 19.30 -18.15
C GLU A 332 7.99 19.72 -16.92
N GLU A 333 7.53 19.34 -15.72
CA GLU A 333 8.24 19.63 -14.48
C GLU A 333 9.57 18.85 -14.37
N ALA A 334 9.61 17.61 -14.86
CA ALA A 334 10.84 16.82 -14.95
C ALA A 334 11.85 17.49 -15.88
N LEU A 335 11.43 17.97 -17.04
CA LEU A 335 12.27 18.69 -18.00
C LEU A 335 12.80 20.01 -17.44
N ALA A 336 11.96 20.76 -16.73
CA ALA A 336 12.36 21.99 -16.05
C ALA A 336 13.41 21.69 -14.96
N THR A 337 13.18 20.65 -14.15
CA THR A 337 14.11 20.21 -13.10
C THR A 337 15.44 19.76 -13.69
N ALA A 338 15.42 18.94 -14.75
CA ALA A 338 16.62 18.49 -15.47
C ALA A 338 17.46 19.63 -16.07
N THR A 339 16.86 20.80 -16.31
CA THR A 339 17.61 21.97 -16.79
C THR A 339 18.40 22.64 -15.66
N ARG A 340 17.90 22.56 -14.43
CA ARG A 340 18.47 23.19 -13.24
C ARG A 340 19.60 22.34 -12.65
N THR A 341 19.30 21.08 -12.30
CA THR A 341 19.73 19.87 -13.03
C THR A 341 21.00 19.81 -13.88
N LYS A 342 22.07 20.61 -13.75
CA LYS A 342 23.26 20.53 -14.64
C LYS A 342 23.83 19.09 -14.70
N GLN A 343 23.37 18.26 -15.63
CA GLN A 343 23.17 16.81 -15.49
C GLN A 343 24.25 15.92 -14.86
N ASN A 344 23.79 14.97 -14.06
CA ASN A 344 24.57 14.17 -13.12
C ASN A 344 24.94 12.77 -13.66
N LYS A 345 26.10 12.25 -13.24
CA LYS A 345 26.77 11.03 -13.73
C LYS A 345 26.13 9.70 -13.30
N CYS A 346 25.06 9.74 -12.51
CA CYS A 346 24.47 8.56 -11.87
C CYS A 346 23.36 7.88 -12.65
N VAL A 347 22.84 8.47 -13.74
CA VAL A 347 21.91 7.76 -14.63
C VAL A 347 22.75 6.78 -15.45
N PRO A 348 22.55 5.45 -15.33
CA PRO A 348 23.32 4.49 -16.10
C PRO A 348 23.19 4.82 -17.58
N THR A 349 24.30 4.93 -18.29
CA THR A 349 24.33 5.30 -19.72
C THR A 349 23.37 4.46 -20.57
N LYS A 350 23.15 3.20 -20.17
CA LYS A 350 22.25 2.24 -20.82
C LYS A 350 20.76 2.60 -20.71
N ARG A 351 20.34 3.37 -19.70
CA ARG A 351 18.93 3.74 -19.45
C ARG A 351 18.56 5.12 -20.03
N ILE A 352 19.54 5.86 -20.55
CA ILE A 352 19.34 7.18 -21.16
C ILE A 352 18.42 7.13 -22.39
N PRO A 353 18.54 6.15 -23.32
CA PRO A 353 17.63 6.04 -24.45
C PRO A 353 16.15 5.95 -24.06
N LEU A 354 15.84 5.24 -22.97
CA LEU A 354 14.46 5.09 -22.49
C LEU A 354 13.92 6.36 -21.83
N LEU A 355 14.79 7.07 -21.08
CA LEU A 355 14.42 8.37 -20.55
C LEU A 355 14.17 9.39 -21.67
N ILE A 356 14.90 9.31 -22.79
CA ILE A 356 14.62 10.12 -23.98
C ILE A 356 13.29 9.75 -24.61
N GLU A 357 12.97 8.46 -24.70
CA GLU A 357 11.66 8.02 -25.22
C GLU A 357 10.50 8.57 -24.38
N VAL A 358 10.63 8.55 -23.06
CA VAL A 358 9.58 9.01 -22.13
C VAL A 358 9.51 10.54 -22.08
N LEU A 359 10.65 11.21 -21.94
CA LEU A 359 10.73 12.67 -21.74
C LEU A 359 10.82 13.47 -23.05
N GLY A 360 11.06 12.83 -24.19
CA GLY A 360 11.17 13.46 -25.52
C GLY A 360 12.55 14.03 -25.85
N ASP A 361 12.70 14.47 -27.11
CA ASP A 361 13.97 14.93 -27.71
C ASP A 361 14.61 16.13 -26.99
N ASP A 362 13.82 16.95 -26.27
CA ASP A 362 14.33 18.07 -25.48
C ASP A 362 15.25 17.62 -24.34
N PHE A 363 14.99 16.45 -23.75
CA PHE A 363 15.87 15.84 -22.76
C PHE A 363 17.22 15.46 -23.39
N LEU A 364 17.20 14.90 -24.60
CA LEU A 364 18.40 14.53 -25.34
C LEU A 364 19.27 15.74 -25.68
N GLN A 365 18.67 16.80 -26.24
CA GLN A 365 19.42 18.01 -26.61
C GLN A 365 20.13 18.63 -25.40
N ARG A 366 19.50 18.59 -24.23
CA ARG A 366 20.10 19.07 -22.97
C ARG A 366 21.19 18.13 -22.45
N TRP A 367 21.09 16.83 -22.74
CA TRP A 367 22.08 15.83 -22.36
C TRP A 367 23.36 15.84 -23.19
N GLU A 368 23.20 15.95 -24.51
CA GLU A 368 24.31 15.99 -25.47
C GLU A 368 25.19 17.23 -25.29
N ARG A 369 24.59 18.41 -25.04
CA ARG A 369 25.32 19.67 -24.82
C ARG A 369 26.31 19.61 -23.65
N LYS A 370 26.11 18.69 -22.70
CA LYS A 370 26.92 18.63 -21.47
C LYS A 370 28.00 17.54 -21.49
N HIS A 371 27.78 16.44 -22.22
CA HIS A 371 28.69 15.31 -22.20
C HIS A 371 29.79 15.36 -23.28
N ASN A 372 29.80 16.40 -24.13
CA ASN A 372 30.75 16.57 -25.25
C ASN A 372 30.90 15.28 -26.10
N ARG A 373 29.84 14.45 -26.13
CA ARG A 373 29.82 13.24 -26.94
C ARG A 373 29.24 13.65 -28.30
N PRO A 374 29.97 13.44 -29.40
CA PRO A 374 29.46 13.75 -30.73
C PRO A 374 28.17 12.97 -31.00
N ARG A 375 27.38 13.49 -31.95
CA ARG A 375 26.09 13.00 -32.49
C ARG A 375 26.11 11.56 -33.04
N THR A 376 26.85 10.64 -32.46
CA THR A 376 27.11 9.31 -33.04
C THR A 376 26.64 8.16 -32.17
N ILE A 377 26.45 8.33 -30.86
CA ILE A 377 25.95 7.25 -30.00
C ILE A 377 24.45 7.40 -29.76
N ALA A 378 24.01 8.52 -29.18
CA ALA A 378 22.58 8.75 -28.92
C ALA A 378 21.76 8.84 -30.22
N THR A 379 22.34 9.41 -31.28
CA THR A 379 21.75 9.51 -32.61
C THR A 379 21.70 8.15 -33.32
N LYS A 380 22.70 7.28 -33.16
CA LYS A 380 22.62 5.87 -33.60
C LYS A 380 21.55 5.09 -32.83
N TYR A 381 21.40 5.33 -31.52
CA TYR A 381 20.33 4.71 -30.73
C TYR A 381 18.93 5.22 -31.15
N LEU A 382 18.79 6.51 -31.47
CA LEU A 382 17.55 7.10 -32.00
C LEU A 382 17.22 6.62 -33.41
N GLU A 383 18.23 6.46 -34.27
CA GLU A 383 18.09 5.84 -35.59
C GLU A 383 17.73 4.36 -35.47
N MET A 384 18.31 3.62 -34.51
CA MET A 384 17.91 2.24 -34.20
C MET A 384 16.47 2.15 -33.66
N ILE A 385 16.04 3.04 -32.78
CA ILE A 385 14.66 3.08 -32.26
C ILE A 385 13.67 3.47 -33.37
N LYS A 386 14.03 4.40 -34.25
CA LYS A 386 13.24 4.74 -35.44
C LYS A 386 13.18 3.60 -36.46
N ALA A 387 14.25 2.80 -36.58
CA ALA A 387 14.32 1.63 -37.46
C ALA A 387 13.57 0.38 -36.94
N ILE A 388 13.18 0.36 -35.65
CA ILE A 388 12.35 -0.71 -35.05
C ILE A 388 10.84 -0.39 -35.16
N ASN A 389 10.48 0.86 -35.46
CA ASN A 389 9.09 1.33 -35.60
C ASN A 389 8.64 1.57 -37.07
N VAL A 390 9.33 0.95 -38.03
CA VAL A 390 8.89 0.75 -39.44
C VAL A 390 8.93 -0.74 -39.71
#